data_AF-A0A1G6UTE2-F1
#
_entry.id   AF-A0A1G6UTE2-F1
#
_cell.length_a   1.000
_cell.length_b   1.000
_cell.length_c   1.000
_cell.angle_alpha   90.00
_cell.angle_beta   90.00
_cell.angle_gamma   90.00
#
_symmetry.space_group_name_H-M   'P 1'
#
loop_
_entity.id
_entity.type
_entity.pdbx_description
1 polymer ?
#
loop_
_entity_poly.entity_id
_entity_poly.type
_entity_poly.pdbx_seq_one_letter_code
_entity_poly.pdbx_strand_id
1 'polypeptide(L)'
;MPSPEPEPQEAPAASAGESADPVHEAPRPGRPALWVLGLAAALSLGGVVYSLYRVLGMAEGLDDTGVMLLANNLFSPIIVTAFAGAVGGAVAPRLILKRRSKGPRRAVAALGFTVVGIIAAVVAYLSFSVDADIALALALVLFGSALVGGLFALPARSVTVVAGLSATLLLLLSMYARGVLQRTSTVSLFSDPLDEYGALGSAVPFITGLACGLCAFLYLRRKKAGVKLLGHLLAGAIPGAIWLVSTVLAQIGVEAVLNIGLEEVSALDTAFLALSFQWQYNGSMTAMFAGAFCAVLAYGLLMPKAPKAKAAKSS
;
A
#
# COMPACT_ATOMS: atom_id res chain seq x y z
N MET A 1 -19.46 8.26 -92.12
CA MET A 1 -20.00 8.20 -90.75
C MET A 1 -18.95 7.56 -89.85
N PRO A 2 -18.24 8.33 -89.04
CA PRO A 2 -17.31 7.79 -88.05
C PRO A 2 -18.05 7.40 -86.77
N SER A 3 -17.70 6.22 -86.23
CA SER A 3 -18.24 5.63 -85.00
C SER A 3 -17.89 6.46 -83.76
N PRO A 4 -18.77 6.55 -82.74
CA PRO A 4 -18.48 7.29 -81.52
C PRO A 4 -17.50 6.52 -80.61
N GLU A 5 -16.52 7.24 -80.06
CA GLU A 5 -15.61 6.78 -79.01
C GLU A 5 -16.38 6.53 -77.70
N PRO A 6 -16.08 5.46 -76.94
CA PRO A 6 -16.67 5.24 -75.64
C PRO A 6 -16.01 6.14 -74.57
N GLU A 7 -16.84 6.86 -73.82
CA GLU A 7 -16.45 7.67 -72.67
C GLU A 7 -15.80 6.83 -71.55
N PRO A 8 -14.78 7.37 -70.85
CA PRO A 8 -14.22 6.72 -69.67
C PRO A 8 -15.17 6.83 -68.48
N GLN A 9 -15.56 5.67 -67.93
CA GLN A 9 -16.31 5.56 -66.68
C GLN A 9 -15.45 6.09 -65.50
N GLU A 10 -15.85 7.23 -64.93
CA GLU A 10 -15.38 7.68 -63.62
C GLU A 10 -15.85 6.70 -62.54
N ALA A 11 -14.90 5.99 -61.95
CA ALA A 11 -15.12 5.19 -60.76
C ALA A 11 -15.50 6.12 -59.58
N PRO A 12 -16.57 5.82 -58.82
CA PRO A 12 -16.91 6.63 -57.67
C PRO A 12 -15.84 6.47 -56.59
N ALA A 13 -15.21 7.59 -56.22
CA ALA A 13 -14.32 7.70 -55.08
C ALA A 13 -15.04 7.22 -53.82
N ALA A 14 -14.66 6.03 -53.34
CA ALA A 14 -15.06 5.54 -52.04
C ALA A 14 -14.52 6.52 -50.99
N SER A 15 -15.39 7.39 -50.48
CA SER A 15 -15.13 8.18 -49.29
C SER A 15 -14.94 7.20 -48.13
N ALA A 16 -13.68 6.90 -47.84
CA ALA A 16 -13.27 6.24 -46.61
C ALA A 16 -13.72 7.15 -45.45
N GLY A 17 -14.90 6.84 -44.91
CA GLY A 17 -15.33 7.33 -43.62
C GLY A 17 -14.33 6.80 -42.59
N GLU A 18 -13.34 7.63 -42.29
CA GLU A 18 -12.42 7.47 -41.18
C GLU A 18 -13.27 7.42 -39.91
N SER A 19 -13.62 6.20 -39.52
CA SER A 19 -14.28 5.88 -38.26
C SER A 19 -13.34 6.32 -37.15
N ALA A 20 -13.57 7.52 -36.63
CA ALA A 20 -12.92 8.03 -35.45
C ALA A 20 -13.14 7.01 -34.32
N ASP A 21 -12.13 6.19 -34.05
CA ASP A 21 -12.08 5.34 -32.88
C ASP A 21 -12.35 6.23 -31.65
N PRO A 22 -13.36 5.93 -30.82
CA PRO A 22 -13.60 6.71 -29.62
C PRO A 22 -12.34 6.62 -28.76
N VAL A 23 -11.66 7.76 -28.57
CA VAL A 23 -10.52 7.89 -27.69
C VAL A 23 -10.92 7.36 -26.32
N HIS A 24 -10.56 6.10 -26.03
CA HIS A 24 -10.89 5.45 -24.77
C HIS A 24 -10.18 6.22 -23.65
N GLU A 25 -10.91 7.08 -22.94
CA GLU A 25 -10.40 7.79 -21.77
C GLU A 25 -9.75 6.76 -20.83
N ALA A 26 -8.48 7.01 -20.47
CA ALA A 26 -7.75 6.13 -19.58
C ALA A 26 -8.57 5.89 -18.29
N PRO A 27 -8.72 4.63 -17.85
CA PRO A 27 -9.58 4.27 -16.75
C PRO A 27 -9.20 5.04 -15.49
N ARG A 28 -10.22 5.65 -14.86
CA ARG A 28 -10.05 6.49 -13.66
C ARG A 28 -10.45 5.73 -12.40
N PRO A 29 -9.70 5.88 -11.29
CA PRO A 29 -10.07 5.32 -10.01
C PRO A 29 -11.35 5.97 -9.46
N GLY A 30 -12.11 5.21 -8.69
CA GLY A 30 -13.40 5.68 -8.16
C GLY A 30 -13.21 6.71 -7.06
N ARG A 31 -14.00 7.80 -7.09
CA ARG A 31 -14.15 8.74 -5.97
C ARG A 31 -14.43 8.06 -4.62
N PRO A 32 -15.35 7.08 -4.48
CA PRO A 32 -15.63 6.47 -3.17
C PRO A 32 -14.41 5.75 -2.61
N ALA A 33 -13.64 5.05 -3.45
CA ALA A 33 -12.42 4.38 -3.01
C ALA A 33 -11.39 5.36 -2.43
N LEU A 34 -11.29 6.56 -3.01
CA LEU A 34 -10.38 7.59 -2.50
C LEU A 34 -10.82 8.18 -1.18
N TRP A 35 -12.13 8.40 -1.01
CA TRP A 35 -12.68 8.86 0.26
C TRP A 35 -12.49 7.82 1.36
N VAL A 36 -12.75 6.54 1.06
CA VAL A 36 -12.51 5.44 2.01
C VAL A 36 -11.03 5.36 2.38
N LEU A 37 -10.11 5.42 1.41
CA LEU A 37 -8.68 5.41 1.68
C LEU A 37 -8.24 6.64 2.50
N GLY A 38 -8.70 7.83 2.15
CA GLY A 38 -8.37 9.07 2.86
C GLY A 38 -8.89 9.06 4.30
N LEU A 39 -10.14 8.65 4.50
CA LEU A 39 -10.73 8.51 5.83
C LEU A 39 -10.00 7.45 6.65
N ALA A 40 -9.73 6.28 6.07
CA ALA A 40 -9.01 5.21 6.75
C ALA A 40 -7.58 5.65 7.14
N ALA A 41 -6.85 6.32 6.24
CA ALA A 41 -5.53 6.85 6.55
C ALA A 41 -5.56 7.86 7.70
N ALA A 42 -6.52 8.79 7.69
CA ALA A 42 -6.68 9.78 8.76
C ALA A 42 -7.03 9.12 10.10
N LEU A 43 -8.00 8.19 10.10
CA LEU A 43 -8.41 7.47 11.32
C LEU A 43 -7.29 6.58 11.86
N SER A 44 -6.59 5.84 11.00
CA SER A 44 -5.46 5.00 11.41
C SER A 44 -4.32 5.84 11.98
N LEU A 45 -3.96 6.96 11.33
CA LEU A 45 -2.89 7.83 11.81
C LEU A 45 -3.28 8.47 13.16
N GLY A 46 -4.51 8.96 13.30
CA GLY A 46 -5.01 9.48 14.57
C GLY A 46 -5.04 8.43 15.67
N GLY A 47 -5.45 7.20 15.35
CA GLY A 47 -5.45 6.07 16.30
C GLY A 47 -4.06 5.66 16.75
N VAL A 48 -3.07 5.67 15.84
CA VAL A 48 -1.66 5.42 16.16
C VAL A 48 -1.11 6.48 17.09
N VAL A 49 -1.30 7.76 16.75
CA VAL A 49 -0.83 8.89 17.58
C VAL A 49 -1.44 8.80 18.97
N TYR A 50 -2.76 8.55 19.05
CA TYR A 50 -3.45 8.39 20.32
C TYR A 50 -2.92 7.19 21.12
N SER A 51 -2.66 6.06 20.45
CA SER A 51 -2.10 4.86 21.10
C SER A 51 -0.70 5.13 21.65
N LEU A 52 0.15 5.81 20.88
CA LEU A 52 1.48 6.21 21.32
C LEU A 52 1.40 7.15 22.53
N TYR A 53 0.60 8.21 22.44
CA TYR A 53 0.36 9.12 23.57
C TYR A 53 -0.09 8.38 24.83
N ARG A 54 -0.99 7.39 24.70
CA ARG A 54 -1.47 6.61 25.85
C ARG A 54 -0.44 5.67 26.46
N VAL A 55 0.40 5.03 25.64
CA VAL A 55 1.44 4.10 26.14
C VAL A 55 2.47 4.88 26.96
N LEU A 56 2.85 6.08 26.52
CA LEU A 56 3.87 6.87 27.19
C LEU A 56 3.34 7.80 28.28
N GLY A 57 2.08 8.23 28.21
CA GLY A 57 1.44 8.96 29.32
C GLY A 57 1.22 8.12 30.58
N MET A 58 1.42 6.80 30.51
CA MET A 58 1.40 5.89 31.68
C MET A 58 2.78 5.69 32.31
N ALA A 59 3.86 6.12 31.66
CA ALA A 59 5.20 6.10 32.22
C ALA A 59 5.50 7.49 32.81
N GLU A 60 5.84 7.58 34.09
CA GLU A 60 6.20 8.84 34.78
C GLU A 60 7.58 9.39 34.32
N GLY A 61 7.82 9.39 33.00
CA GLY A 61 9.12 9.56 32.35
C GLY A 61 9.41 8.38 31.41
N LEU A 62 10.19 8.60 30.34
CA LEU A 62 10.77 7.48 29.57
C LEU A 62 11.95 6.91 30.39
N ASP A 63 11.64 5.99 31.29
CA ASP A 63 12.65 5.09 31.84
C ASP A 63 13.07 4.05 30.77
N ASP A 64 14.08 3.26 31.07
CA ASP A 64 14.61 2.23 30.16
C ASP A 64 13.51 1.28 29.64
N THR A 65 12.54 0.96 30.51
CA THR A 65 11.37 0.14 30.17
C THR A 65 10.47 0.85 29.16
N GLY A 66 10.20 2.14 29.37
CA GLY A 66 9.44 2.98 28.44
C GLY A 66 10.10 3.09 27.07
N VAL A 67 11.43 3.26 27.02
CA VAL A 67 12.21 3.30 25.77
C VAL A 67 12.10 1.96 25.02
N MET A 68 12.25 0.84 25.73
CA MET A 68 12.13 -0.49 25.13
C MET A 68 10.71 -0.78 24.62
N LEU A 69 9.69 -0.40 25.39
CA LEU A 69 8.28 -0.53 24.97
C LEU A 69 7.98 0.33 23.74
N LEU A 70 8.50 1.55 23.69
CA LEU A 70 8.38 2.42 22.52
C LEU A 70 9.03 1.76 21.29
N ALA A 71 10.27 1.29 21.43
CA ALA A 71 11.01 0.62 20.36
C ALA A 71 10.23 -0.60 19.82
N ASN A 72 9.75 -1.48 20.69
CA ASN A 72 9.03 -2.68 20.29
C ASN A 72 7.70 -2.37 19.56
N ASN A 73 7.06 -1.24 19.89
CA ASN A 73 5.77 -0.85 19.30
C ASN A 73 5.90 0.04 18.06
N LEU A 74 7.12 0.40 17.63
CA LEU A 74 7.35 1.42 16.59
C LEU A 74 6.92 0.99 15.18
N PHE A 75 6.86 -0.31 14.93
CA PHE A 75 6.49 -0.86 13.62
C PHE A 75 5.07 -0.45 13.18
N SER A 76 4.08 -0.48 14.08
CA SER A 76 2.69 -0.13 13.78
C SER A 76 2.53 1.34 13.34
N PRO A 77 3.09 2.32 14.07
CA PRO A 77 3.16 3.71 13.62
C PRO A 77 3.80 3.89 12.24
N ILE A 78 4.90 3.19 11.98
CA ILE A 78 5.65 3.30 10.73
C ILE A 78 4.82 2.82 9.54
N ILE A 79 4.22 1.62 9.61
CA ILE A 79 3.44 1.08 8.50
C ILE A 79 2.18 1.91 8.22
N VAL A 80 1.51 2.41 9.26
CA VAL A 80 0.36 3.30 9.12
C VAL A 80 0.76 4.63 8.49
N THR A 81 1.92 5.18 8.88
CA THR A 81 2.43 6.44 8.34
C THR A 81 2.88 6.30 6.89
N ALA A 82 3.54 5.19 6.55
CA ALA A 82 3.87 4.86 5.15
C ALA A 82 2.60 4.72 4.30
N PHE A 83 1.59 4.00 4.80
CA PHE A 83 0.29 3.90 4.12
C PHE A 83 -0.38 5.28 3.96
N ALA A 84 -0.40 6.10 5.01
CA ALA A 84 -0.99 7.44 4.97
C ALA A 84 -0.27 8.35 3.96
N GLY A 85 1.07 8.30 3.91
CA GLY A 85 1.87 8.99 2.89
C GLY A 85 1.50 8.53 1.47
N ALA A 86 1.41 7.22 1.24
CA ALA A 86 1.00 6.66 -0.05
C ALA A 86 -0.42 7.12 -0.46
N VAL A 87 -1.37 7.15 0.48
CA VAL A 87 -2.72 7.66 0.26
C VAL A 87 -2.71 9.16 -0.03
N GLY A 88 -1.97 9.96 0.75
CA GLY A 88 -1.81 11.40 0.54
C GLY A 88 -1.31 11.73 -0.87
N GLY A 89 -0.26 11.03 -1.32
CA GLY A 89 0.26 11.17 -2.68
C GLY A 89 -0.70 10.71 -3.78
N ALA A 90 -1.53 9.69 -3.51
CA ALA A 90 -2.51 9.18 -4.48
C ALA A 90 -3.77 10.04 -4.59
N VAL A 91 -4.15 10.74 -3.50
CA VAL A 91 -5.35 11.57 -3.39
C VAL A 91 -5.09 13.02 -3.79
N ALA A 92 -3.98 13.62 -3.35
CA ALA A 92 -3.69 15.06 -3.55
C ALA A 92 -3.79 15.52 -5.01
N PRO A 93 -3.24 14.82 -6.01
CA PRO A 93 -3.36 15.23 -7.40
C PRO A 93 -4.79 15.29 -7.92
N ARG A 94 -5.75 14.62 -7.28
CA ARG A 94 -7.15 14.60 -7.72
C ARG A 94 -8.02 15.64 -7.05
N LEU A 95 -7.60 16.10 -5.87
CA LEU A 95 -8.23 17.20 -5.16
C LEU A 95 -7.77 18.54 -5.75
N ILE A 96 -6.48 18.66 -6.03
CA ILE A 96 -5.85 19.94 -6.42
C ILE A 96 -5.90 20.18 -7.93
N LEU A 97 -5.55 19.18 -8.75
CA LEU A 97 -5.59 19.36 -10.21
C LEU A 97 -7.04 19.17 -10.69
N LYS A 98 -7.64 20.25 -11.21
CA LYS A 98 -8.92 20.16 -11.93
C LYS A 98 -8.78 19.15 -13.08
N ARG A 99 -9.87 18.40 -13.33
CA ARG A 99 -10.00 17.27 -14.29
C ARG A 99 -9.39 17.48 -15.70
N ARG A 100 -9.13 18.72 -16.12
CA ARG A 100 -8.60 19.09 -17.45
C ARG A 100 -7.15 19.57 -17.48
N SER A 101 -6.51 19.81 -16.33
CA SER A 101 -5.15 20.37 -16.32
C SER A 101 -4.12 19.28 -16.55
N LYS A 102 -3.27 19.44 -17.59
CA LYS A 102 -2.02 18.69 -17.79
C LYS A 102 -0.94 19.16 -16.79
N GLY A 103 -1.31 19.37 -15.53
CA GLY A 103 -0.39 19.90 -14.52
C GLY A 103 0.58 18.84 -14.00
N PRO A 104 1.54 19.26 -13.15
CA PRO A 104 2.65 18.43 -12.69
C PRO A 104 2.18 17.41 -11.63
N ARG A 105 1.48 16.36 -12.08
CA ARG A 105 0.85 15.34 -11.22
C ARG A 105 1.82 14.72 -10.20
N ARG A 106 3.08 14.51 -10.58
CA ARG A 106 4.11 13.98 -9.68
C ARG A 106 4.50 14.97 -8.58
N ALA A 107 4.61 16.26 -8.91
CA ALA A 107 4.89 17.30 -7.92
C ALA A 107 3.74 17.44 -6.93
N VAL A 108 2.49 17.40 -7.40
CA VAL A 108 1.32 17.45 -6.51
C VAL A 108 1.21 16.18 -5.65
N ALA A 109 1.59 15.01 -6.18
CA ALA A 109 1.68 13.79 -5.38
C ALA A 109 2.77 13.91 -4.30
N ALA A 110 3.93 14.45 -4.67
CA ALA A 110 5.01 14.72 -3.73
C ALA A 110 4.58 15.65 -2.61
N LEU A 111 3.98 16.79 -2.95
CA LEU A 111 3.40 17.70 -1.95
C LEU A 111 2.38 16.98 -1.05
N GLY A 112 1.52 16.13 -1.62
CA GLY A 112 0.53 15.35 -0.87
C GLY A 112 1.16 14.47 0.21
N PHE A 113 2.15 13.65 -0.13
CA PHE A 113 2.80 12.79 0.85
C PHE A 113 3.75 13.55 1.79
N THR A 114 4.37 14.63 1.32
CA THR A 114 5.22 15.49 2.16
C THR A 114 4.39 16.19 3.24
N VAL A 115 3.22 16.73 2.90
CA VAL A 115 2.32 17.36 3.88
C VAL A 115 1.86 16.34 4.92
N VAL A 116 1.49 15.12 4.51
CA VAL A 116 1.14 14.04 5.44
C VAL A 116 2.33 13.72 6.36
N GLY A 117 3.55 13.64 5.81
CA GLY A 117 4.76 13.41 6.59
C GLY A 117 5.04 14.51 7.59
N ILE A 118 4.93 15.79 7.19
CA ILE A 118 5.13 16.94 8.10
C ILE A 118 4.10 16.90 9.22
N ILE A 119 2.82 16.66 8.91
CA ILE A 119 1.77 16.58 9.93
C ILE A 119 2.07 15.43 10.91
N ALA A 120 2.42 14.25 10.41
CA ALA A 120 2.76 13.10 11.26
C ALA A 120 3.97 13.41 12.15
N ALA A 121 5.02 14.03 11.60
CA ALA A 121 6.23 14.40 12.31
C ALA A 121 5.98 15.45 13.39
N VAL A 122 5.24 16.51 13.07
CA VAL A 122 4.89 17.58 14.02
C VAL A 122 4.03 17.02 15.14
N VAL A 123 3.02 16.22 14.81
CA VAL A 123 2.14 15.61 15.82
C VAL A 123 2.93 14.67 16.73
N ALA A 124 3.84 13.86 16.17
CA ALA A 124 4.72 13.02 16.97
C ALA A 124 5.65 13.86 17.85
N TYR A 125 6.36 14.84 17.30
CA TYR A 125 7.24 15.70 18.08
C TYR A 125 6.53 16.37 19.26
N LEU A 126 5.34 16.93 19.02
CA LEU A 126 4.54 17.60 20.05
C LEU A 126 3.96 16.62 21.08
N SER A 127 3.66 15.39 20.68
CA SER A 127 3.11 14.37 21.58
C SER A 127 4.18 13.76 22.49
N PHE A 128 5.47 13.94 22.15
CA PHE A 128 6.61 13.31 22.83
C PHE A 128 7.57 14.33 23.47
N SER A 129 7.14 15.58 23.67
CA SER A 129 8.01 16.70 24.10
C SER A 129 8.70 16.56 25.47
N VAL A 130 8.47 15.45 26.19
CA VAL A 130 9.13 15.14 27.47
C VAL A 130 10.62 14.86 27.27
N ASP A 131 10.98 14.21 26.15
CA ASP A 131 12.36 13.96 25.72
C ASP A 131 12.52 14.47 24.29
N ALA A 132 13.27 15.56 24.12
CA ALA A 132 13.41 16.24 22.84
C ALA A 132 14.14 15.40 21.79
N ASP A 133 15.09 14.56 22.20
CA ASP A 133 15.92 13.77 21.30
C ASP A 133 15.15 12.56 20.77
N ILE A 134 14.43 11.86 21.67
CA ILE A 134 13.54 10.76 21.28
C ILE A 134 12.37 11.28 20.44
N ALA A 135 11.78 12.43 20.81
CA ALA A 135 10.73 13.05 20.03
C ALA A 135 11.18 13.40 18.61
N LEU A 136 12.39 13.95 18.47
CA LEU A 136 12.97 14.28 17.17
C LEU A 136 13.23 13.02 16.34
N ALA A 137 13.81 11.98 16.94
CA ALA A 137 14.06 10.71 16.27
C ALA A 137 12.75 10.09 15.73
N LEU A 138 11.70 10.04 16.56
CA LEU A 138 10.39 9.56 16.15
C LEU A 138 9.78 10.41 15.02
N ALA A 139 9.87 11.74 15.14
CA ALA A 139 9.37 12.66 14.13
C ALA A 139 10.05 12.43 12.77
N LEU A 140 11.38 12.27 12.75
CA LEU A 140 12.15 11.99 11.55
C LEU A 140 11.83 10.61 10.95
N VAL A 141 11.68 9.59 11.78
CA VAL A 141 11.31 8.23 11.34
C VAL A 141 9.93 8.23 10.70
N LEU A 142 8.93 8.88 11.32
CA LEU A 142 7.58 8.97 10.77
C LEU A 142 7.54 9.84 9.52
N PHE A 143 8.27 10.95 9.49
CA PHE A 143 8.44 11.75 8.27
C PHE A 143 9.00 10.91 7.12
N GLY A 144 10.13 10.23 7.36
CA GLY A 144 10.77 9.36 6.38
C GLY A 144 9.83 8.24 5.91
N SER A 145 9.08 7.65 6.83
CA SER A 145 8.08 6.61 6.52
C SER A 145 6.99 7.12 5.57
N ALA A 146 6.44 8.30 5.84
CA ALA A 146 5.46 8.92 4.94
C ALA A 146 6.04 9.22 3.56
N LEU A 147 7.29 9.69 3.47
CA LEU A 147 7.95 9.94 2.19
C LEU A 147 8.14 8.65 1.39
N VAL A 148 8.72 7.62 2.02
CA VAL A 148 9.00 6.34 1.38
C VAL A 148 7.69 5.64 0.96
N GLY A 149 6.68 5.64 1.82
CA GLY A 149 5.33 5.19 1.46
C GLY A 149 4.72 6.01 0.31
N GLY A 150 4.92 7.32 0.33
CA GLY A 150 4.52 8.25 -0.72
C GLY A 150 5.08 7.92 -2.11
N LEU A 151 6.26 7.32 -2.19
CA LEU A 151 6.87 6.89 -3.46
C LEU A 151 6.00 5.87 -4.21
N PHE A 152 5.23 5.03 -3.50
CA PHE A 152 4.28 4.09 -4.11
C PHE A 152 3.14 4.80 -4.87
N ALA A 153 2.92 6.09 -4.64
CA ALA A 153 1.90 6.89 -5.33
C ALA A 153 2.37 7.55 -6.63
N LEU A 154 3.69 7.59 -6.87
CA LEU A 154 4.30 8.24 -8.04
C LEU A 154 4.08 7.53 -9.40
N PRO A 155 3.93 6.19 -9.48
CA PRO A 155 3.70 5.52 -10.75
C PRO A 155 2.53 6.10 -11.55
N ALA A 156 2.69 6.19 -12.87
CA ALA A 156 1.69 6.82 -13.74
C ALA A 156 0.31 6.11 -13.71
N ARG A 157 0.32 4.79 -13.44
CA ARG A 157 -0.86 3.90 -13.41
C ARG A 157 -1.66 4.06 -12.12
N SER A 158 -2.43 5.14 -12.09
CA SER A 158 -3.19 5.58 -10.93
C SER A 158 -4.20 4.55 -10.37
N VAL A 159 -4.75 3.69 -11.23
CA VAL A 159 -5.73 2.66 -10.84
C VAL A 159 -5.03 1.47 -10.17
N THR A 160 -3.86 1.08 -10.66
CA THR A 160 -3.01 0.02 -10.06
C THR A 160 -2.60 0.38 -8.65
N VAL A 161 -2.14 1.62 -8.44
CA VAL A 161 -1.78 2.13 -7.11
C VAL A 161 -2.98 2.07 -6.17
N VAL A 162 -4.14 2.59 -6.58
CA VAL A 162 -5.34 2.60 -5.73
C VAL A 162 -5.83 1.19 -5.41
N ALA A 163 -5.70 0.24 -6.35
CA ALA A 163 -6.00 -1.16 -6.09
C ALA A 163 -5.07 -1.75 -5.02
N GLY A 164 -3.76 -1.50 -5.13
CA GLY A 164 -2.77 -1.92 -4.13
C GLY A 164 -2.99 -1.28 -2.76
N LEU A 165 -3.32 0.02 -2.71
CA LEU A 165 -3.66 0.70 -1.46
C LEU A 165 -4.95 0.18 -0.84
N SER A 166 -5.94 -0.18 -1.65
CA SER A 166 -7.17 -0.82 -1.14
C SER A 166 -6.88 -2.20 -0.55
N ALA A 167 -5.98 -2.96 -1.17
CA ALA A 167 -5.50 -4.22 -0.61
C ALA A 167 -4.63 -4.00 0.64
N THR A 168 -3.86 -2.91 0.71
CA THR A 168 -3.07 -2.54 1.90
C THR A 168 -3.97 -2.19 3.07
N LEU A 169 -5.10 -1.52 2.81
CA LEU A 169 -6.11 -1.29 3.84
C LEU A 169 -6.67 -2.61 4.38
N LEU A 170 -6.91 -3.61 3.53
CA LEU A 170 -7.32 -4.94 3.97
C LEU A 170 -6.26 -5.59 4.86
N LEU A 171 -4.98 -5.49 4.49
CA LEU A 171 -3.86 -5.97 5.30
C LEU A 171 -3.83 -5.31 6.69
N LEU A 172 -3.96 -3.97 6.75
CA LEU A 172 -4.01 -3.23 8.01
C LEU A 172 -5.21 -3.62 8.86
N LEU A 173 -6.38 -3.82 8.25
CA LEU A 173 -7.57 -4.33 8.95
C LEU A 173 -7.34 -5.74 9.51
N SER A 174 -6.68 -6.63 8.76
CA SER A 174 -6.32 -7.96 9.24
C SER A 174 -5.33 -7.90 10.41
N MET A 175 -4.35 -7.01 10.37
CA MET A 175 -3.42 -6.79 11.49
C MET A 175 -4.13 -6.26 12.74
N TYR A 176 -5.04 -5.29 12.57
CA TYR A 176 -5.83 -4.76 13.67
C TYR A 176 -6.77 -5.81 14.26
N ALA A 177 -7.48 -6.57 13.41
CA ALA A 177 -8.35 -7.66 13.83
C ALA A 177 -7.58 -8.73 14.60
N ARG A 178 -6.39 -9.10 14.14
CA ARG A 178 -5.49 -9.99 14.87
C ARG A 178 -5.14 -9.43 16.25
N GLY A 179 -4.79 -8.15 16.35
CA GLY A 179 -4.49 -7.50 17.62
C GLY A 179 -5.67 -7.49 18.59
N VAL A 180 -6.91 -7.31 18.09
CA VAL A 180 -8.12 -7.39 18.92
C VAL A 180 -8.38 -8.83 19.39
N LEU A 181 -8.28 -9.81 18.48
CA LEU A 181 -8.53 -11.21 18.81
C LEU A 181 -7.53 -11.75 19.84
N GLN A 182 -6.24 -11.38 19.71
CA GLN A 182 -5.19 -11.77 20.66
C GLN A 182 -5.45 -11.23 22.08
N ARG A 183 -6.08 -10.06 22.22
CA ARG A 183 -6.47 -9.52 23.54
C ARG A 183 -7.60 -10.33 24.20
N THR A 184 -8.45 -10.97 23.40
CA THR A 184 -9.61 -11.73 23.87
C THR A 184 -9.35 -13.23 24.03
N SER A 185 -8.30 -13.77 23.40
CA SER A 185 -8.00 -15.19 23.42
C SER A 185 -7.14 -15.56 24.63
N THR A 186 -7.77 -16.10 25.68
CA THR A 186 -7.11 -16.81 26.81
C THR A 186 -6.68 -18.24 26.43
N VAL A 187 -6.25 -18.47 25.19
CA VAL A 187 -6.07 -19.84 24.67
C VAL A 187 -4.75 -20.44 25.15
N SER A 188 -4.91 -21.33 26.13
CA SER A 188 -4.07 -22.44 26.60
C SER A 188 -2.57 -22.40 26.28
N LEU A 189 -1.79 -22.01 27.30
CA LEU A 189 -0.32 -22.11 27.48
C LEU A 189 0.27 -23.55 27.43
N PHE A 190 -0.42 -24.54 26.85
CA PHE A 190 -0.02 -25.96 26.90
C PHE A 190 0.16 -26.65 25.53
N SER A 191 0.01 -25.94 24.42
CA SER A 191 0.56 -26.34 23.13
C SER A 191 1.94 -25.71 22.95
N ASP A 192 2.89 -26.50 22.47
CA ASP A 192 4.29 -26.12 22.34
C ASP A 192 4.42 -24.74 21.65
N PRO A 193 4.84 -23.69 22.37
CA PRO A 193 4.77 -22.30 21.87
C PRO A 193 5.68 -22.07 20.66
N LEU A 194 6.59 -22.98 20.33
CA LEU A 194 7.36 -22.88 19.10
C LEU A 194 6.58 -23.34 17.85
N ASP A 195 5.75 -24.38 17.94
CA ASP A 195 5.05 -24.95 16.79
C ASP A 195 3.81 -24.12 16.40
N GLU A 196 3.07 -23.63 17.40
CA GLU A 196 1.85 -22.85 17.16
C GLU A 196 2.19 -21.43 16.65
N TYR A 197 3.28 -20.84 17.14
CA TYR A 197 3.80 -19.56 16.61
C TYR A 197 4.39 -19.72 15.20
N GLY A 198 5.00 -20.86 14.87
CA GLY A 198 5.49 -21.19 13.53
C GLY A 198 4.37 -21.28 12.48
N ALA A 199 3.31 -22.02 12.80
CA ALA A 199 2.16 -22.19 11.90
C ALA A 199 1.34 -20.90 11.75
N LEU A 200 1.06 -20.17 12.84
CA LEU A 200 0.33 -18.90 12.79
C LEU A 200 1.15 -17.78 12.14
N GLY A 201 2.47 -17.75 12.37
CA GLY A 201 3.36 -16.75 11.79
C GLY A 201 3.61 -16.92 10.29
N SER A 202 3.38 -18.10 9.73
CA SER A 202 3.52 -18.39 8.29
C SER A 202 2.19 -18.42 7.54
N ALA A 203 1.14 -19.04 8.11
CA ALA A 203 -0.15 -19.19 7.45
C ALA A 203 -0.94 -17.88 7.39
N VAL A 204 -0.92 -17.06 8.46
CA VAL A 204 -1.70 -15.81 8.51
C VAL A 204 -1.22 -14.80 7.46
N PRO A 205 0.09 -14.51 7.31
CA PRO A 205 0.55 -13.62 6.24
C PRO A 205 0.26 -14.16 4.84
N PHE A 206 0.32 -15.48 4.66
CA PHE A 206 -0.03 -16.11 3.38
C PHE A 206 -1.50 -15.91 3.01
N ILE A 207 -2.43 -16.26 3.92
CA ILE A 207 -3.88 -16.08 3.71
C ILE A 207 -4.21 -14.60 3.51
N THR A 208 -3.62 -13.72 4.32
CA THR A 208 -3.80 -12.27 4.20
C THR A 208 -3.30 -11.77 2.84
N GLY A 209 -2.15 -12.26 2.38
CA GLY A 209 -1.60 -11.97 1.06
C GLY A 209 -2.53 -12.42 -0.06
N LEU A 210 -3.08 -13.65 -0.01
CA LEU A 210 -4.07 -14.12 -0.98
C LEU A 210 -5.31 -13.22 -1.01
N ALA A 211 -5.86 -12.87 0.15
CA ALA A 211 -7.02 -11.98 0.26
C ALA A 211 -6.73 -10.58 -0.34
N CYS A 212 -5.53 -10.05 -0.09
CA CYS A 212 -5.05 -8.80 -0.67
C CYS A 212 -4.94 -8.87 -2.20
N GLY A 213 -4.34 -9.93 -2.74
CA GLY A 213 -4.22 -10.16 -4.17
C GLY A 213 -5.57 -10.26 -4.88
N LEU A 214 -6.52 -10.98 -4.26
CA LEU A 214 -7.89 -11.08 -4.77
C LEU A 214 -8.62 -9.73 -4.72
N CYS A 215 -8.48 -8.97 -3.62
CA CYS A 215 -9.05 -7.63 -3.50
C CYS A 215 -8.54 -6.70 -4.60
N ALA A 216 -7.22 -6.66 -4.82
CA ALA A 216 -6.58 -5.88 -5.88
C ALA A 216 -7.09 -6.31 -7.27
N PHE A 217 -7.17 -7.61 -7.53
CA PHE A 217 -7.70 -8.15 -8.78
C PHE A 217 -9.16 -7.72 -9.03
N LEU A 218 -10.05 -7.92 -8.05
CA LEU A 218 -11.47 -7.56 -8.16
C LEU A 218 -11.65 -6.05 -8.39
N TYR A 219 -10.85 -5.21 -7.74
CA TYR A 219 -10.86 -3.77 -7.96
C TYR A 219 -10.49 -3.43 -9.42
N LEU A 220 -9.38 -3.97 -9.92
CA LEU A 220 -8.90 -3.73 -11.28
C LEU A 220 -9.89 -4.24 -12.34
N ARG A 221 -10.49 -5.41 -12.11
CA ARG A 221 -11.51 -6.00 -12.98
C ARG A 221 -12.77 -5.14 -13.04
N ARG A 222 -13.30 -4.71 -11.89
CA ARG A 222 -14.48 -3.82 -11.82
C ARG A 222 -14.26 -2.50 -12.55
N LYS A 223 -13.03 -2.00 -12.57
CA LYS A 223 -12.67 -0.76 -13.29
C LYS A 223 -12.38 -0.95 -14.77
N LYS A 224 -12.48 -2.19 -15.31
CA LYS A 224 -12.16 -2.52 -16.71
C LYS A 224 -10.85 -1.88 -17.15
N ALA A 225 -9.86 -1.89 -16.27
CA ALA A 225 -8.76 -0.94 -16.37
C ALA A 225 -7.74 -1.24 -17.50
N GLY A 226 -8.00 -2.25 -18.35
CA GLY A 226 -7.13 -2.64 -19.47
C GLY A 226 -5.72 -3.03 -19.03
N VAL A 227 -5.54 -3.38 -17.75
CA VAL A 227 -4.23 -3.55 -17.14
C VAL A 227 -3.67 -4.91 -17.54
N LYS A 228 -2.47 -4.90 -18.12
CA LYS A 228 -1.72 -6.13 -18.43
C LYS A 228 -1.39 -6.88 -17.14
N LEU A 229 -1.03 -8.16 -17.26
CA LEU A 229 -0.61 -9.05 -16.16
C LEU A 229 0.29 -8.36 -15.12
N LEU A 230 1.30 -7.61 -15.58
CA LEU A 230 2.24 -6.88 -14.71
C LEU A 230 1.54 -5.93 -13.73
N GLY A 231 0.47 -5.25 -14.13
CA GLY A 231 -0.22 -4.33 -13.20
C GLY A 231 -1.14 -5.05 -12.21
N HIS A 232 -1.58 -6.27 -12.50
CA HIS A 232 -2.24 -7.12 -11.50
C HIS A 232 -1.23 -7.62 -10.48
N LEU A 233 -0.08 -8.12 -10.94
CA LEU A 233 1.03 -8.55 -10.10
C LEU A 233 1.47 -7.43 -9.16
N LEU A 234 1.75 -6.23 -9.70
CA LEU A 234 2.15 -5.08 -8.89
C LEU A 234 1.07 -4.68 -7.88
N ALA A 235 -0.20 -4.65 -8.27
CA ALA A 235 -1.28 -4.31 -7.33
C ALA A 235 -1.40 -5.32 -6.18
N GLY A 236 -1.21 -6.61 -6.46
CA GLY A 236 -1.21 -7.66 -5.44
C GLY A 236 0.02 -7.63 -4.54
N ALA A 237 1.18 -7.19 -5.05
CA ALA A 237 2.43 -7.12 -4.29
C ALA A 237 2.55 -5.88 -3.38
N ILE A 238 1.89 -4.76 -3.72
CA ILE A 238 1.99 -3.48 -2.98
C ILE A 238 1.79 -3.63 -1.45
N PRO A 239 0.80 -4.38 -0.94
CA PRO A 239 0.60 -4.52 0.51
C PRO A 239 1.82 -5.11 1.23
N GLY A 240 2.39 -6.18 0.68
CA GLY A 240 3.59 -6.81 1.23
C GLY A 240 4.84 -5.95 1.04
N ALA A 241 4.94 -5.18 -0.05
CA ALA A 241 6.04 -4.24 -0.27
C ALA A 241 6.01 -3.06 0.72
N ILE A 242 4.84 -2.49 1.00
CA ILE A 242 4.67 -1.45 2.02
C ILE A 242 5.03 -2.01 3.41
N TRP A 243 4.58 -3.22 3.72
CA TRP A 243 4.97 -3.90 4.96
C TRP A 243 6.49 -4.06 5.04
N LEU A 244 7.12 -4.68 4.04
CA LEU A 244 8.56 -4.96 4.03
C LEU A 244 9.40 -3.70 4.26
N VAL A 245 9.08 -2.63 3.53
CA VAL A 245 9.78 -1.35 3.67
C VAL A 245 9.55 -0.74 5.05
N SER A 246 8.34 -0.88 5.61
CA SER A 246 8.04 -0.45 6.98
C SER A 246 8.83 -1.24 8.01
N THR A 247 9.08 -2.54 7.78
CA THR A 247 9.92 -3.37 8.65
C THR A 247 11.36 -2.86 8.67
N VAL A 248 11.92 -2.54 7.49
CA VAL A 248 13.28 -1.98 7.39
C VAL A 248 13.38 -0.63 8.09
N LEU A 249 12.40 0.26 7.86
CA LEU A 249 12.36 1.56 8.55
C LEU A 249 12.16 1.43 10.06
N ALA A 250 11.40 0.43 10.51
CA ALA A 250 11.23 0.13 11.92
C ALA A 250 12.52 -0.35 12.56
N GLN A 251 13.30 -1.19 11.88
CA GLN A 251 14.62 -1.60 12.37
C GLN A 251 15.55 -0.41 12.56
N ILE A 252 15.63 0.48 11.55
CA ILE A 252 16.44 1.72 11.64
C ILE A 252 15.93 2.63 12.76
N GLY A 253 14.62 2.81 12.87
CA GLY A 253 14.01 3.66 13.88
C GLY A 253 14.20 3.13 15.30
N VAL A 254 14.11 1.81 15.49
CA VAL A 254 14.38 1.15 16.78
C VAL A 254 15.83 1.32 17.18
N GLU A 255 16.77 1.06 16.27
CA GLU A 255 18.20 1.26 16.54
C GLU A 255 18.50 2.72 16.91
N ALA A 256 17.91 3.69 16.21
CA ALA A 256 18.07 5.11 16.53
C ALA A 256 17.52 5.46 17.92
N VAL A 257 16.33 4.96 18.29
CA VAL A 257 15.72 5.23 19.61
C VAL A 257 16.53 4.58 20.74
N LEU A 258 16.98 3.34 20.56
CA LEU A 258 17.77 2.63 21.58
C LEU A 258 19.12 3.30 21.81
N ASN A 259 19.82 3.73 20.75
CA ASN A 259 21.10 4.42 20.87
C ASN A 259 21.01 5.80 21.55
N ILE A 260 19.82 6.41 21.58
CA ILE A 260 19.56 7.68 22.26
C ILE A 260 19.16 7.43 23.72
N GLY A 261 18.25 6.48 23.94
CA GLY A 261 17.60 6.29 25.24
C GLY A 261 18.26 5.29 26.18
N LEU A 262 19.20 4.45 25.70
CA LEU A 262 19.84 3.42 26.51
C LEU A 262 21.36 3.40 26.29
N GLU A 263 22.12 3.28 27.39
CA GLU A 263 23.57 3.09 27.33
C GLU A 263 23.94 1.64 26.94
N GLU A 264 23.17 0.67 27.43
CA GLU A 264 23.37 -0.75 27.14
C GLU A 264 22.01 -1.45 26.96
N VAL A 265 21.88 -2.23 25.87
CA VAL A 265 20.70 -3.05 25.62
C VAL A 265 21.00 -4.48 26.05
N SER A 266 20.12 -5.06 26.87
CA SER A 266 20.31 -6.43 27.33
C SER A 266 20.39 -7.41 26.15
N ALA A 267 21.19 -8.46 26.28
CA ALA A 267 21.31 -9.49 25.24
C ALA A 267 19.95 -10.17 24.94
N LEU A 268 19.09 -10.27 25.96
CA LEU A 268 17.76 -10.83 25.83
C LEU A 268 16.84 -9.92 24.98
N ASP A 269 16.86 -8.61 25.22
CA ASP A 269 16.06 -7.66 24.45
C ASP A 269 16.53 -7.56 23.00
N THR A 270 17.85 -7.60 22.79
CA THR A 270 18.44 -7.64 21.45
C THR A 270 17.99 -8.87 20.68
N ALA A 271 18.03 -10.05 21.31
CA ALA A 271 17.55 -11.30 20.72
C ALA A 271 16.03 -11.26 20.44
N PHE A 272 15.25 -10.70 21.36
CA PHE A 272 13.79 -10.55 21.19
C PHE A 272 13.44 -9.62 20.01
N LEU A 273 14.11 -8.48 19.88
CA LEU A 273 13.93 -7.55 18.75
C LEU A 273 14.36 -8.19 17.43
N ALA A 274 15.50 -8.87 17.41
CA ALA A 274 16.00 -9.56 16.22
C ALA A 274 15.01 -10.63 15.72
N LEU A 275 14.50 -11.47 16.64
CA LEU A 275 13.45 -12.43 16.31
C LEU A 275 12.21 -11.73 15.76
N SER A 276 11.72 -10.69 16.46
CA SER A 276 10.52 -9.95 16.05
C SER A 276 10.64 -9.37 14.64
N PHE A 277 11.79 -8.78 14.29
CA PHE A 277 12.03 -8.29 12.93
C PHE A 277 12.13 -9.40 11.90
N GLN A 278 12.74 -10.54 12.23
CA GLN A 278 12.78 -11.70 11.35
C GLN A 278 11.36 -12.22 11.03
N TRP A 279 10.46 -12.27 12.02
CA TRP A 279 9.05 -12.62 11.81
C TRP A 279 8.33 -11.62 10.91
N GLN A 280 8.53 -10.32 11.14
CA GLN A 280 7.93 -9.27 10.31
C GLN A 280 8.45 -9.32 8.87
N TYR A 281 9.75 -9.55 8.68
CA TYR A 281 10.38 -9.69 7.37
C TYR A 281 9.78 -10.89 6.62
N ASN A 282 9.76 -12.07 7.24
CA ASN A 282 9.18 -13.27 6.64
C ASN A 282 7.69 -13.11 6.33
N GLY A 283 6.93 -12.51 7.25
CA GLY A 283 5.51 -12.21 7.04
C GLY A 283 5.28 -11.30 5.84
N SER A 284 6.06 -10.23 5.72
CA SER A 284 5.97 -9.28 4.60
C SER A 284 6.30 -9.91 3.25
N MET A 285 7.36 -10.73 3.19
CA MET A 285 7.77 -11.45 1.98
C MET A 285 6.69 -12.47 1.55
N THR A 286 6.16 -13.24 2.50
CA THR A 286 5.08 -14.19 2.27
C THR A 286 3.81 -13.50 1.78
N ALA A 287 3.41 -12.39 2.41
CA ALA A 287 2.23 -11.62 2.00
C ALA A 287 2.41 -11.01 0.60
N MET A 288 3.60 -10.48 0.29
CA MET A 288 3.95 -9.95 -1.02
C MET A 288 3.86 -11.02 -2.09
N PHE A 289 4.48 -12.19 -1.86
CA PHE A 289 4.48 -13.32 -2.78
C PHE A 289 3.06 -13.85 -2.99
N ALA A 290 2.32 -14.13 -1.92
CA ALA A 290 0.95 -14.66 -2.00
C ALA A 290 0.00 -13.69 -2.72
N GLY A 291 0.12 -12.38 -2.46
CA GLY A 291 -0.66 -11.36 -3.14
C GLY A 291 -0.36 -11.27 -4.64
N ALA A 292 0.92 -11.27 -5.00
CA ALA A 292 1.36 -11.30 -6.40
C ALA A 292 0.87 -12.57 -7.12
N PHE A 293 1.06 -13.73 -6.49
CA PHE A 293 0.66 -15.03 -7.02
C PHE A 293 -0.86 -15.12 -7.23
N CYS A 294 -1.65 -14.72 -6.23
CA CYS A 294 -3.10 -14.69 -6.33
C CYS A 294 -3.58 -13.79 -7.47
N ALA A 295 -2.97 -12.61 -7.63
CA ALA A 295 -3.32 -11.68 -8.69
C ALA A 295 -3.02 -12.26 -10.09
N VAL A 296 -1.93 -13.03 -10.24
CA VAL A 296 -1.57 -13.73 -11.48
C VAL A 296 -2.56 -14.86 -11.78
N LEU A 297 -2.88 -15.71 -10.79
CA LEU A 297 -3.85 -16.79 -10.97
C LEU A 297 -5.23 -16.27 -11.32
N ALA A 298 -5.71 -15.25 -10.59
CA ALA A 298 -7.00 -14.63 -10.85
C ALA A 298 -7.03 -14.01 -12.25
N TYR A 299 -5.93 -13.40 -12.70
CA TYR A 299 -5.82 -12.90 -14.07
C TYR A 299 -5.95 -14.02 -15.11
N GLY A 300 -5.21 -15.12 -14.96
CA GLY A 300 -5.24 -16.24 -15.92
C GLY A 300 -6.57 -17.00 -15.96
N LEU A 301 -7.25 -17.12 -14.82
CA LEU A 301 -8.49 -17.90 -14.69
C LEU A 301 -9.75 -17.10 -14.99
N LEU A 302 -9.78 -15.81 -14.63
CA LEU A 302 -11.02 -15.00 -14.64
C LEU A 302 -11.07 -13.96 -15.76
N MET A 303 -9.99 -13.78 -16.54
CA MET A 303 -10.04 -12.97 -17.76
C MET A 303 -10.73 -13.77 -18.87
N PRO A 304 -11.76 -13.22 -19.53
CA PRO A 304 -12.39 -13.88 -20.67
C PRO A 304 -11.35 -14.07 -21.77
N LYS A 305 -11.17 -15.32 -22.22
CA LYS A 305 -10.36 -15.62 -23.41
C LYS A 305 -11.01 -14.90 -24.58
N ALA A 306 -10.24 -14.11 -25.34
CA ALA A 306 -10.74 -13.47 -26.54
C ALA A 306 -11.43 -14.53 -27.40
N PRO A 307 -12.66 -14.29 -27.89
CA PRO A 307 -13.31 -15.24 -28.77
C PRO A 307 -12.35 -15.47 -29.94
N LYS A 308 -11.90 -16.72 -30.12
CA LYS A 308 -11.15 -17.10 -31.32
C LYS A 308 -12.00 -16.61 -32.48
N ALA A 309 -11.51 -15.60 -33.20
CA ALA A 309 -12.12 -15.17 -34.44
C ALA A 309 -12.33 -16.47 -35.23
N LYS A 310 -13.59 -16.88 -35.39
CA LYS A 310 -13.92 -17.99 -36.27
C LYS A 310 -13.22 -17.64 -37.55
N ALA A 311 -12.23 -18.44 -37.92
CA ALA A 311 -11.56 -18.31 -39.19
C ALA A 311 -12.68 -18.19 -40.22
N ALA A 312 -12.81 -17.00 -40.80
CA ALA A 312 -13.58 -16.79 -42.00
C ALA A 312 -12.89 -17.63 -43.07
N LYS A 313 -13.22 -18.92 -43.10
CA LYS A 313 -13.18 -19.72 -44.31
C LYS A 313 -14.58 -19.69 -44.87
N SER A 314 -14.91 -18.54 -45.45
CA SER A 314 -15.81 -18.47 -46.59
C SER A 314 -14.96 -18.69 -47.85
N SER A 315 -15.49 -19.50 -48.76
CA SER A 315 -15.02 -19.91 -50.09
C SER A 315 -13.81 -20.84 -50.11
#